data_AF-A0A969SUS0-F1
#
_entry.id   AF-A0A969SUS0-F1
#
_cell.length_a   1.000
_cell.length_b   1.000
_cell.length_c   1.000
_cell.angle_alpha   90.00
_cell.angle_beta   90.00
_cell.angle_gamma   90.00
#
_symmetry.space_group_name_H-M   'P 1'
#
loop_
_entity.id
_entity.type
_entity.pdbx_description
1 polymer ?
#
loop_
_entity_poly.entity_id
_entity_poly.type
_entity_poly.pdbx_seq_one_letter_code
_entity_poly.pdbx_strand_id
1 'polypeptide(L)'
;EGQGSLMNPASTATLPLLRGSQPTHLVLVHRAGQTHIQHFTDVPIPPLPKVIQVYETVAAAGGSFADVKVVAIALNTFHLNEEKAQQAIEQTQLETGLPCTDVIRFNAEPILDAILK
;
A
#
# COMPACT_ATOMS: atom_id res chain seq x y z
N GLU A 1 3.77 -13.40 -2.51
CA GLU A 1 3.12 -12.75 -1.36
C GLU A 1 4.03 -11.63 -0.85
N GLY A 2 3.46 -10.51 -0.40
CA GLY A 2 4.24 -9.40 0.13
C GLY A 2 4.88 -9.73 1.48
N GLN A 3 6.06 -9.20 1.75
CA GLN A 3 6.76 -9.35 3.04
C GLN A 3 7.45 -8.05 3.43
N GLY A 4 7.36 -7.72 4.72
CA GLY A 4 8.04 -6.57 5.29
C GLY A 4 7.45 -5.21 4.86
N SER A 5 8.22 -4.15 5.08
CA SER A 5 7.88 -2.80 4.65
C SER A 5 9.14 -1.96 4.52
N LEU A 6 9.24 -1.12 3.48
CA LEU A 6 10.34 -0.17 3.34
C LEU A 6 10.34 0.91 4.45
N MET A 7 9.23 1.06 5.18
CA MET A 7 9.12 1.98 6.32
C MET A 7 9.52 1.31 7.65
N ASN A 8 9.74 -0.01 7.68
CA ASN A 8 10.11 -0.71 8.90
C ASN A 8 11.65 -0.84 8.97
N PRO A 9 12.30 -0.31 10.04
CA PRO A 9 13.76 -0.25 10.14
C PRO A 9 14.44 -1.63 10.23
N ALA A 10 13.71 -2.67 10.63
CA ALA A 10 14.22 -4.03 10.72
C ALA A 10 13.89 -4.88 9.48
N SER A 11 13.28 -4.31 8.45
CA SER A 11 12.80 -5.05 7.30
C SER A 11 13.77 -5.01 6.13
N THR A 12 14.04 -6.18 5.54
CA THR A 12 14.87 -6.33 4.34
C THR A 12 14.14 -7.03 3.18
N ALA A 13 13.01 -7.69 3.46
CA ALA A 13 12.38 -8.64 2.55
C ALA A 13 11.72 -8.00 1.31
N THR A 14 11.29 -6.74 1.39
CA THR A 14 10.56 -6.09 0.29
C THR A 14 11.43 -5.91 -0.96
N LEU A 15 12.70 -5.53 -0.80
CA LEU A 15 13.60 -5.28 -1.92
C LEU A 15 13.86 -6.52 -2.80
N PRO A 16 14.27 -7.69 -2.25
CA PRO A 16 14.46 -8.89 -3.07
C PRO A 16 13.16 -9.39 -3.70
N LEU A 17 11.99 -9.16 -3.08
CA LEU A 17 10.70 -9.47 -3.72
C LEU A 17 10.49 -8.62 -4.98
N LEU A 18 10.63 -7.29 -4.89
CA LEU A 18 10.49 -6.40 -6.04
C LEU A 18 11.47 -6.75 -7.16
N ARG A 19 12.73 -7.09 -6.81
CA ARG A 19 13.75 -7.45 -7.79
C ARG A 19 13.51 -8.81 -8.42
N GLY A 20 13.16 -9.81 -7.62
CA GLY A 20 13.00 -11.18 -8.07
C GLY A 20 11.74 -11.39 -8.91
N SER A 21 10.64 -10.71 -8.58
CA SER A 21 9.37 -10.89 -9.29
C SER A 21 9.20 -9.97 -10.50
N GLN A 22 9.93 -8.85 -10.59
CA GLN A 22 9.73 -7.82 -11.62
C GLN A 22 8.24 -7.50 -11.82
N PRO A 23 7.55 -6.99 -10.79
CA PRO A 23 6.10 -6.87 -10.80
C PRO A 23 5.64 -5.86 -11.85
N THR A 24 4.51 -6.15 -12.49
CA THR A 24 3.85 -5.19 -13.40
C THR A 24 3.01 -4.16 -12.64
N HIS A 25 2.48 -4.54 -11.48
CA HIS A 25 1.63 -3.71 -10.65
C HIS A 25 1.95 -3.93 -9.17
N LEU A 26 1.69 -2.91 -8.36
CA LEU A 26 1.74 -2.98 -6.90
C LEU A 26 0.37 -2.67 -6.31
N VAL A 27 0.04 -3.37 -5.23
CA VAL A 27 -1.08 -3.03 -4.35
C VAL A 27 -0.49 -2.68 -2.99
N LEU A 28 -0.76 -1.47 -2.51
CA LEU A 28 -0.26 -1.03 -1.21
C LEU A 28 -1.24 -1.48 -0.12
N VAL A 29 -0.75 -2.20 0.88
CA VAL A 29 -1.55 -2.58 2.06
C VAL A 29 -1.27 -1.59 3.18
N HIS A 30 -2.32 -1.07 3.82
CA HIS A 30 -2.20 -0.16 4.96
C HIS A 30 -3.30 -0.41 5.99
N ARG A 31 -3.03 -0.13 7.27
CA ARG A 31 -4.04 -0.19 8.33
C ARG A 31 -4.56 1.22 8.60
N ALA A 32 -5.87 1.41 8.47
CA ALA A 32 -6.50 2.70 8.70
C ALA A 32 -6.11 3.30 10.06
N GLY A 33 -5.73 4.58 10.05
CA GLY A 33 -5.35 5.33 11.26
C GLY A 33 -3.99 4.98 11.87
N GLN A 34 -3.22 4.06 11.29
CA GLN A 34 -1.89 3.73 11.82
C GLN A 34 -0.85 4.78 11.37
N THR A 35 -0.27 5.49 12.34
CA THR A 35 0.69 6.58 12.08
C THR A 35 2.14 6.22 12.37
N HIS A 36 2.41 5.10 13.04
CA HIS A 36 3.75 4.64 13.41
C HIS A 36 3.85 3.11 13.23
N ILE A 37 5.07 2.61 13.06
CA ILE A 37 5.33 1.17 12.96
C ILE A 37 5.05 0.51 14.32
N GLN A 38 4.22 -0.54 14.34
CA GLN A 38 3.64 -1.11 15.56
C GLN A 38 4.65 -1.47 16.68
N HIS A 39 5.86 -1.87 16.31
CA HIS A 39 6.93 -2.24 17.25
C HIS A 39 8.09 -1.23 17.29
N PHE A 40 7.99 -0.14 16.52
CA PHE A 40 8.97 0.94 16.46
C PHE A 40 8.20 2.27 16.53
N THR A 41 7.75 2.63 17.72
CA THR A 41 6.84 3.77 17.94
C THR A 41 7.45 5.12 17.60
N ASP A 42 8.78 5.21 17.52
CA ASP A 42 9.49 6.43 17.11
C ASP A 42 9.63 6.56 15.58
N VAL A 43 9.19 5.54 14.82
CA VAL A 43 9.27 5.52 13.37
C VAL A 43 7.90 5.84 12.77
N PRO A 44 7.71 7.06 12.25
CA PRO A 44 6.43 7.45 11.66
C PRO A 44 6.21 6.77 10.32
N ILE A 45 4.94 6.52 10.00
CA ILE A 45 4.49 6.17 8.65
C ILE A 45 4.18 7.49 7.95
N PRO A 46 4.86 7.81 6.82
CA PRO A 46 4.55 9.01 6.04
C PRO A 46 3.13 8.99 5.48
N PRO A 47 2.59 10.14 5.03
CA PRO A 47 1.36 10.17 4.24
C PRO A 47 1.41 9.21 3.06
N LEU A 48 0.29 8.60 2.70
CA LEU A 48 0.26 7.52 1.70
C LEU A 48 0.81 7.93 0.33
N PRO A 49 0.59 9.16 -0.18
CA PRO A 49 1.22 9.61 -1.43
C PRO A 49 2.76 9.53 -1.39
N LYS A 50 3.38 9.77 -0.23
CA LYS A 50 4.84 9.64 -0.07
C LYS A 50 5.28 8.19 0.01
N VAL A 51 4.49 7.33 0.67
CA VAL A 51 4.74 5.89 0.69
C VAL A 51 4.69 5.32 -0.73
N ILE A 52 3.65 5.67 -1.51
CA ILE A 52 3.51 5.30 -2.92
C ILE A 52 4.75 5.71 -3.71
N GLN A 53 5.15 6.98 -3.61
CA GLN A 53 6.33 7.50 -4.31
C GLN A 53 7.60 6.69 -4.00
N VAL A 54 7.82 6.30 -2.75
CA VAL A 54 8.99 5.48 -2.35
C VAL A 54 8.94 4.11 -3.02
N TYR A 55 7.80 3.41 -2.96
CA TYR A 55 7.67 2.08 -3.56
C TYR A 55 7.87 2.10 -5.08
N GLU A 56 7.25 3.04 -5.78
CA GLU A 56 7.41 3.18 -7.24
C GLU A 56 8.86 3.51 -7.62
N THR A 57 9.50 4.43 -6.89
CA THR A 57 10.90 4.81 -7.12
C THR A 57 11.84 3.62 -6.91
N VAL A 58 11.64 2.84 -5.84
CA VAL A 58 12.45 1.65 -5.55
C VAL A 58 12.19 0.54 -6.57
N ALA A 59 10.95 0.36 -7.02
CA ALA A 59 10.61 -0.61 -8.06
C ALA A 59 11.31 -0.29 -9.39
N ALA A 60 11.20 0.96 -9.87
CA ALA A 60 11.86 1.43 -11.09
C ALA A 60 13.38 1.58 -10.95
N ALA A 61 13.89 1.66 -9.72
CA ALA A 61 15.30 1.93 -9.39
C ALA A 61 15.89 3.11 -10.19
N GLY A 62 15.15 4.22 -10.21
CA GLY A 62 15.56 5.43 -10.94
C GLY A 62 15.63 5.27 -12.46
N GLY A 63 14.82 4.38 -13.04
CA GLY A 63 14.77 4.12 -14.49
C GLY A 63 15.66 2.97 -14.95
N SER A 64 16.26 2.21 -14.03
CA SER A 64 17.00 0.99 -14.38
C SER A 64 16.07 -0.18 -14.71
N PHE A 65 14.85 -0.17 -14.19
CA PHE A 65 13.79 -1.14 -14.48
C PHE A 65 12.56 -0.43 -15.06
N ALA A 66 11.62 -1.20 -15.60
CA ALA A 66 10.35 -0.67 -16.07
C ALA A 66 9.62 0.09 -14.96
N ASP A 67 8.84 1.10 -15.35
CA ASP A 67 7.98 1.81 -14.41
C ASP A 67 6.90 0.87 -13.88
N VAL A 68 6.79 0.83 -12.55
CA VAL A 68 5.77 0.03 -11.84
C VAL A 68 4.96 0.98 -10.98
N LYS A 69 3.62 0.86 -11.06
CA LYS A 69 2.69 1.73 -10.33
C LYS A 69 2.00 1.01 -9.18
N VAL A 70 1.76 1.76 -8.11
CA VAL A 70 0.77 1.37 -7.11
C VAL A 70 -0.60 1.67 -7.71
N VAL A 71 -1.34 0.63 -8.07
CA VAL A 71 -2.62 0.79 -8.77
C VAL A 71 -3.82 0.85 -7.84
N ALA A 72 -3.67 0.39 -6.60
CA ALA A 72 -4.73 0.39 -5.61
C ALA A 72 -4.20 0.26 -4.18
N ILE A 73 -5.07 0.56 -3.21
CA ILE A 73 -4.81 0.42 -1.78
C ILE A 73 -5.76 -0.61 -1.16
N ALA A 74 -5.19 -1.62 -0.53
CA ALA A 74 -5.94 -2.54 0.32
C ALA A 74 -5.89 -2.02 1.77
N LEU A 75 -6.98 -1.44 2.22
CA LEU A 75 -7.06 -0.79 3.53
C LEU A 75 -7.64 -1.74 4.58
N ASN A 76 -6.84 -2.10 5.58
CA ASN A 76 -7.29 -2.87 6.72
C ASN A 76 -8.07 -1.96 7.69
N THR A 77 -9.36 -2.22 7.79
CA THR A 77 -10.32 -1.50 8.63
C THR A 77 -10.91 -2.37 9.74
N PHE A 78 -10.30 -3.53 10.02
CA PHE A 78 -10.83 -4.56 10.93
C PHE A 78 -11.26 -4.01 12.31
N HIS A 79 -10.52 -3.04 12.84
CA HIS A 79 -10.74 -2.44 14.15
C HIS A 79 -11.80 -1.32 14.18
N LEU A 80 -12.32 -0.93 13.01
CA LEU A 80 -13.36 0.08 12.86
C LEU A 80 -14.72 -0.59 12.71
N ASN A 81 -15.79 0.14 13.02
CA ASN A 81 -17.13 -0.25 12.57
C ASN A 81 -17.28 0.02 11.06
N GLU A 82 -18.39 -0.42 10.48
CA GLU A 82 -18.61 -0.33 9.03
C GLU A 82 -18.64 1.11 8.52
N GLU A 83 -19.34 2.02 9.20
CA GLU A 83 -19.42 3.44 8.83
C GLU A 83 -18.03 4.11 8.80
N LYS A 84 -17.23 3.93 9.86
CA LYS A 84 -15.87 4.48 9.92
C LYS A 84 -14.94 3.81 8.91
N ALA A 85 -15.17 2.55 8.56
CA ALA A 85 -14.40 1.87 7.53
C ALA A 85 -14.67 2.46 6.15
N GLN A 86 -15.93 2.72 5.80
CA GLN A 86 -16.31 3.40 4.56
C GLN A 86 -15.71 4.80 4.50
N GLN A 87 -15.84 5.60 5.57
CA GLN A 87 -15.22 6.93 5.65
C GLN A 87 -13.70 6.88 5.47
N ALA A 88 -13.01 5.91 6.09
CA ALA A 88 -11.57 5.75 5.94
C ALA A 88 -11.17 5.37 4.52
N ILE A 89 -11.96 4.54 3.84
CA ILE A 89 -11.77 4.19 2.42
C ILE A 89 -11.92 5.45 1.56
N GLU A 90 -13.03 6.18 1.69
CA GLU A 90 -13.28 7.41 0.93
C GLU A 90 -12.17 8.44 1.12
N GLN A 91 -11.74 8.66 2.36
CA GLN A 91 -10.65 9.58 2.67
C GLN A 91 -9.33 9.14 2.02
N THR A 92 -9.05 7.84 2.00
CA THR A 92 -7.84 7.28 1.35
C THR A 92 -7.91 7.46 -0.17
N GLN A 93 -9.09 7.27 -0.78
CA GLN A 93 -9.28 7.52 -2.21
C GLN A 93 -9.08 9.00 -2.55
N LEU A 94 -9.61 9.91 -1.72
CA LEU A 94 -9.42 11.35 -1.90
C LEU A 94 -7.95 11.77 -1.74
N GLU A 95 -7.24 11.22 -0.74
CA GLU A 95 -5.83 11.54 -0.48
C GLU A 95 -4.91 11.07 -1.61
N THR A 96 -5.19 9.88 -2.18
CA THR A 96 -4.25 9.20 -3.08
C THR A 96 -4.66 9.22 -4.53
N GLY A 97 -5.94 9.47 -4.83
CA GLY A 97 -6.52 9.35 -6.16
C GLY A 97 -6.60 7.91 -6.68
N LEU A 98 -6.37 6.91 -5.82
CA LEU A 98 -6.34 5.50 -6.20
C LEU A 98 -7.61 4.74 -5.74
N PRO A 99 -8.01 3.69 -6.46
CA PRO A 99 -8.95 2.70 -5.96
C PRO A 99 -8.53 2.17 -4.58
N CYS A 100 -9.48 2.11 -3.65
CA CYS A 100 -9.23 1.64 -2.30
C CYS A 100 -10.44 0.86 -1.80
N THR A 101 -10.19 -0.23 -1.07
CA THR A 101 -11.23 -0.99 -0.37
C THR A 101 -10.58 -1.84 0.73
N ASP A 102 -11.40 -2.30 1.68
CA ASP A 102 -11.03 -3.40 2.56
C ASP A 102 -11.45 -4.72 1.89
N VAL A 103 -10.48 -5.42 1.30
CA VAL A 103 -10.74 -6.64 0.51
C VAL A 103 -11.30 -7.79 1.33
N ILE A 104 -11.09 -7.78 2.66
CA ILE A 104 -11.58 -8.80 3.58
C ILE A 104 -13.00 -8.48 4.02
N ARG A 105 -13.29 -7.20 4.30
CA ARG A 105 -14.59 -6.76 4.79
C ARG A 105 -15.64 -6.61 3.70
N PHE A 106 -15.28 -6.06 2.53
CA PHE A 106 -16.24 -5.71 1.48
C PHE A 106 -16.13 -6.63 0.26
N ASN A 107 -15.07 -6.49 -0.53
CA ASN A 107 -14.68 -7.39 -1.64
C ASN A 107 -13.39 -6.87 -2.29
N ALA A 108 -12.81 -7.69 -3.18
CA ALA A 108 -11.59 -7.36 -3.90
C ALA A 108 -11.80 -6.74 -5.29
N GLU A 109 -13.04 -6.56 -5.74
CA GLU A 109 -13.34 -6.13 -7.12
C GLU A 109 -12.66 -4.80 -7.50
N PRO A 110 -12.72 -3.73 -6.69
CA PRO A 110 -12.04 -2.46 -7.03
C PRO A 110 -10.54 -2.59 -7.25
N ILE A 111 -9.89 -3.52 -6.55
CA ILE A 111 -8.44 -3.75 -6.66
C ILE A 111 -8.14 -4.63 -7.88
N LEU A 112 -8.94 -5.69 -8.08
CA LEU A 112 -8.76 -6.59 -9.21
C LEU A 112 -8.95 -5.85 -10.54
N ASP A 113 -9.99 -5.01 -10.62
CA ASP A 113 -10.25 -4.16 -11.78
C ASP A 113 -9.10 -3.19 -12.07
N ALA A 114 -8.42 -2.69 -11.03
CA ALA A 114 -7.27 -1.80 -11.20
C ALA A 114 -6.02 -2.52 -11.74
N ILE A 115 -5.94 -3.85 -11.58
CA ILE A 115 -4.81 -4.67 -12.05
C ILE A 115 -5.07 -5.21 -13.47
N LEU A 116 -6.33 -5.52 -13.81
CA LEU A 116 -6.70 -6.17 -15.07
C LEU A 116 -7.03 -5.20 -16.21
N LYS A 117 -7.14 -3.90 -15.93
CA LYS A 117 -7.30 -2.85 -16.95
C LYS A 117 -5.99 -2.55 -17.65
#